data_AF-A0A9X4E3T5-F1
#
_entry.id   AF-A0A9X4E3T5-F1
#
_cell.length_a   1.000
_cell.length_b   1.000
_cell.length_c   1.000
_cell.angle_alpha   90.00
_cell.angle_beta   90.00
_cell.angle_gamma   90.00
#
_symmetry.space_group_name_H-M   'P 1'
#
loop_
_entity.id
_entity.type
_entity.pdbx_description
1 polymer ?
#
loop_
_entity_poly.entity_id
_entity_poly.type
_entity_poly.pdbx_seq_one_letter_code
_entity_poly.pdbx_strand_id
1 'polypeptide(L)' 'MGTFSIWHWVIVLVIVVLVFGTKKLRNVGKDLGGAVHDFKKGLNEGSTDTAQTADKSSDNGQKP' A
#
# COMPACT_ATOMS: atom_id res chain seq x y z
N MET A 1 -19.14 -11.33 -26.13
CA MET A 1 -17.80 -11.80 -25.72
C MET A 1 -17.51 -11.33 -24.29
N GLY A 2 -18.27 -11.82 -23.30
CA GLY A 2 -18.21 -11.40 -21.89
C GLY A 2 -17.43 -12.39 -21.03
N THR A 3 -16.32 -12.90 -21.55
CA THR A 3 -15.55 -14.03 -20.99
C THR A 3 -14.77 -13.65 -19.72
N PHE A 4 -14.86 -12.41 -19.25
CA PHE A 4 -14.09 -11.91 -18.10
C PHE A 4 -14.97 -11.16 -17.09
N SER A 5 -16.17 -11.69 -16.84
CA SER A 5 -17.00 -11.22 -15.73
C SER A 5 -16.21 -11.31 -14.42
N ILE A 6 -16.25 -10.26 -13.60
CA ILE A 6 -15.52 -10.15 -12.32
C ILE A 6 -15.73 -11.39 -11.44
N TRP A 7 -16.89 -12.05 -11.56
CA TRP A 7 -17.21 -13.32 -10.92
C TRP A 7 -16.25 -14.48 -11.24
N HIS A 8 -15.71 -14.55 -12.47
CA HIS A 8 -14.71 -15.56 -12.83
C HIS A 8 -13.42 -15.36 -12.05
N TRP A 9 -12.95 -14.10 -11.95
CA TRP A 9 -11.74 -13.77 -11.21
C TRP A 9 -11.84 -14.09 -9.72
N VAL A 10 -13.03 -13.91 -9.12
CA VAL A 10 -13.29 -14.32 -7.72
C VAL A 10 -13.16 -15.83 -7.56
N ILE A 11 -13.78 -16.61 -8.46
CA ILE A 11 -13.70 -18.08 -8.43
C ILE A 11 -12.25 -18.56 -8.59
N VAL A 12 -11.49 -17.97 -9.50
CA VAL A 12 -10.08 -18.32 -9.73
C VAL A 12 -9.24 -17.99 -8.50
N LEU A 13 -9.45 -16.84 -7.87
CA LEU A 13 -8.74 -16.45 -6.64
C LEU A 13 -8.98 -17.46 -5.52
N VAL A 14 -10.22 -17.91 -5.34
CA VAL A 14 -10.56 -18.93 -4.33
C VAL A 14 -9.81 -20.22 -4.59
N ILE A 15 -9.77 -20.71 -5.84
CA ILE A 15 -9.04 -21.93 -6.19
C ILE A 15 -7.53 -21.77 -5.94
N VAL A 16 -6.94 -20.63 -6.31
CA VAL A 16 -5.51 -20.36 -6.06
C VAL A 16 -5.22 -20.39 -4.55
N VAL A 17 -6.07 -19.78 -3.73
CA VAL A 17 -5.91 -19.79 -2.27
C VAL A 17 -6.03 -21.22 -1.70
N LEU A 18 -6.93 -22.05 -2.25
CA LEU A 18 -7.10 -23.44 -1.83
C LEU A 18 -5.90 -24.32 -2.20
N VAL A 19 -5.34 -24.16 -3.40
CA VAL A 19 -4.18 -24.93 -3.89
C VAL A 19 -2.91 -24.56 -3.14
N PHE A 20 -2.66 -23.26 -2.95
CA PHE A 20 -1.47 -22.79 -2.25
C PHE A 20 -1.60 -22.85 -0.72
N GLY A 21 -2.84 -22.91 -0.22
CA GLY A 21 -3.17 -22.83 1.20
C GLY A 21 -2.96 -21.42 1.77
N THR A 22 -3.78 -21.05 2.76
CA THR A 22 -3.72 -19.73 3.41
C THR A 22 -2.42 -19.49 4.18
N LYS A 23 -1.74 -20.56 4.63
CA LYS A 23 -0.49 -20.46 5.41
C LYS A 23 0.69 -19.97 4.56
N LYS A 24 0.82 -20.46 3.32
CA LYS A 24 1.87 -20.05 2.39
C LYS A 24 1.59 -18.65 1.85
N LEU A 25 0.33 -18.37 1.50
CA LEU A 25 -0.11 -17.07 1.03
C LEU A 25 0.04 -15.97 2.09
N ARG A 26 -0.17 -16.29 3.38
CA ARG A 26 0.03 -15.34 4.48
C ARG A 26 1.49 -15.02 4.75
N ASN A 27 2.38 -16.01 4.64
CA ASN A 27 3.81 -15.78 4.87
C ASN A 27 4.39 -14.89 3.76
N VAL A 28 4.17 -15.28 2.50
CA VAL A 28 4.63 -14.52 1.33
C VAL A 28 3.88 -13.17 1.20
N GLY A 29 2.58 -13.16 1.52
CA GLY A 29 1.77 -11.95 1.53
C GLY A 29 2.14 -10.96 2.65
N LYS A 30 2.71 -11.42 3.77
CA LYS A 30 3.25 -10.53 4.80
C LYS A 30 4.55 -9.88 4.33
N ASP A 31 5.44 -10.64 3.70
CA ASP A 31 6.71 -10.13 3.20
C ASP A 31 6.51 -9.14 2.04
N LEU A 32 5.68 -9.50 1.06
CA LEU A 32 5.31 -8.63 -0.05
C LEU A 32 4.39 -7.48 0.39
N GLY A 33 3.46 -7.75 1.30
CA GLY A 33 2.53 -6.74 1.82
C GLY A 33 3.23 -5.66 2.63
N GLY A 34 4.27 -6.00 3.40
CA GLY A 34 5.11 -5.03 4.10
C GLY A 34 5.82 -4.10 3.13
N ALA A 35 6.50 -4.65 2.11
CA ALA A 35 7.20 -3.86 1.11
C ALA A 35 6.26 -2.91 0.32
N VAL A 36 5.05 -3.38 -0.04
CA VAL A 36 4.05 -2.56 -0.72
C VAL A 36 3.42 -1.53 0.23
N HIS A 37 3.28 -1.85 1.53
CA HIS A 37 2.77 -0.92 2.54
C HIS A 37 3.73 0.25 2.75
N ASP A 38 5.04 -0.01 2.91
CA ASP A 38 6.06 1.02 3.00
C ASP A 38 6.17 1.85 1.71
N PHE A 39 6.05 1.21 0.53
CA PHE A 39 6.00 1.92 -0.75
C PHE A 39 4.79 2.86 -0.84
N LYS A 40 3.60 2.39 -0.46
CA LYS A 40 2.38 3.22 -0.40
C LYS A 40 2.53 4.34 0.61
N LYS A 41 3.11 4.06 1.79
CA LYS A 41 3.36 5.05 2.82
C LYS A 41 4.32 6.13 2.30
N GLY A 42 5.45 5.75 1.72
CA GLY A 42 6.40 6.71 1.12
C GLY A 42 5.80 7.53 -0.02
N LEU A 43 4.90 6.97 -0.83
CA LEU A 43 4.14 7.72 -1.84
C LEU A 43 3.17 8.74 -1.23
N ASN A 44 2.49 8.38 -0.14
CA ASN A 44 1.57 9.29 0.57
C ASN A 44 2.32 10.35 1.39
N GLU A 45 3.43 9.96 2.04
CA GLU A 45 4.32 10.87 2.76
C GLU A 45 4.97 11.84 1.77
N GLY A 46 5.52 11.38 0.64
CA GLY A 46 6.09 12.28 -0.39
C GLY A 46 5.05 13.21 -1.04
N SER A 47 3.78 12.81 -1.08
CA SER A 47 2.68 13.69 -1.50
C SER A 47 2.25 14.69 -0.41
N THR A 48 2.53 14.39 0.86
CA THR A 48 2.17 15.21 2.04
C THR A 48 3.34 16.08 2.52
N ASP A 49 4.60 15.68 2.31
CA ASP A 49 5.82 16.40 2.71
C ASP A 49 6.02 17.67 1.87
N THR A 50 5.52 17.69 0.63
CA THR A 50 5.43 18.93 -0.15
C THR A 50 4.56 20.00 0.54
N ALA A 51 3.68 19.60 1.47
CA ALA A 51 2.83 20.51 2.24
C ALA A 51 3.33 20.80 3.67
N GLN A 52 4.31 20.07 4.20
CA GLN A 52 4.71 20.19 5.62
C GLN A 52 6.12 20.77 5.86
N THR A 53 6.98 20.86 4.83
CA THR A 53 8.27 21.55 4.97
C THR A 53 8.18 23.09 4.97
N ALA A 54 7.02 23.68 4.63
CA ALA A 54 6.85 25.13 4.56
C ALA A 54 6.54 25.84 5.91
N ASP A 55 6.29 25.10 7.00
CA ASP A 55 5.80 25.70 8.26
C ASP A 55 6.83 25.69 9.42
N LYS A 56 8.03 25.14 9.22
CA LYS A 56 9.09 25.04 10.26
C LYS A 56 10.31 25.94 10.01
N SER A 57 10.15 27.10 9.37
CA SER A 57 11.22 28.12 9.27
C SER A 57 10.79 29.54 9.65
N SER A 58 9.68 29.71 10.36
CA SER A 58 9.23 31.01 10.87
C SER A 58 8.91 30.98 12.37
N ASP A 59 9.80 30.41 13.19
CA ASP A 59 9.79 30.63 14.65
C ASP A 59 11.21 30.48 15.23
N ASN A 60 12.19 31.24 14.71
CA ASN A 60 13.39 31.54 15.48
C ASN A 60 14.08 32.81 14.95
N GLY A 61 13.64 33.97 15.43
CA GLY A 61 14.33 35.23 15.20
C GLY A 61 13.40 36.38 14.84
N GLN A 62 12.70 36.94 15.83
CA GLN A 62 12.54 38.39 15.94
C GLN A 62 11.93 38.72 17.32
N LYS A 63 12.78 39.06 18.30
CA LYS A 63 12.37 39.74 19.54
C LYS A 63 13.12 41.07 19.59
N PRO A 64 12.47 42.23 19.39
CA PRO A 64 13.04 43.52 19.76
C PRO A 64 13.04 43.71 21.27
#